data_AF-A0A933JS71-F1
#
_entry.id   AF-A0A933JS71-F1
#
_cell.length_a   1.000
_cell.length_b   1.000
_cell.length_c   1.000
_cell.angle_alpha   90.00
_cell.angle_beta   90.00
_cell.angle_gamma   90.00
#
_symmetry.space_group_name_H-M   'P 1'
#
loop_
_entity.id
_entity.type
_entity.pdbx_description
1 polymer ?
#
loop_
_entity_poly.entity_id
_entity_poly.type
_entity_poly.pdbx_seq_one_letter_code
_entity_poly.pdbx_strand_id
1 'polypeptide(L)'
;MAGPEGSDFFYPLSPRLTVLLGTMFMRGGADDLGMLDYLNEDDAFSVREKAEALKGLESHRRAAIIAQEIRKQFQFRGLVGLDQVDATWLLAALRGEQPVTIGVILAQLSANSRAKILAALPDPIRDKIPAKEEVKKVSPEVTKVVRQIFESRFVTMPVPPAEPTNFFFKDVVLLEGRELLQLLRALGIEELGAAFLPVGRRKLAELCQRLAREAAEELVAAVKATEPRDAMSLKEATSFLQRMLRDLRLDQDRGLTPSEAKDHFQRELFVKAGLFRLAKSCTGERPIFVRQLAQRLPRGHGRLLRTYVDQMTDLTELDGAKIRRLQDLVLTRVERLAGRGKVNPRFLKFQFCYWGEEEDPGAQASEPMDDGEGELHEAEDEGYG
;
A
#
# COMPACT_ATOMS: atom_id res chain seq x y z
N MET A 1 -10.60 -24.00 5.93
CA MET A 1 -10.29 -23.17 4.75
C MET A 1 -9.09 -23.76 4.04
N ALA A 2 -9.28 -24.37 2.87
CA ALA A 2 -8.18 -24.84 2.04
C ALA A 2 -7.44 -23.62 1.46
N GLY A 3 -6.15 -23.49 1.76
CA GLY A 3 -5.32 -22.43 1.18
C GLY A 3 -5.22 -22.60 -0.34
N PRO A 4 -5.06 -21.50 -1.10
CA PRO A 4 -5.06 -21.55 -2.55
C PRO A 4 -3.88 -22.38 -3.05
N GLU A 5 -4.16 -23.47 -3.76
CA GLU A 5 -3.17 -24.17 -4.58
C GLU A 5 -2.60 -23.15 -5.58
N GLY A 6 -1.32 -22.81 -5.42
CA GLY A 6 -0.65 -21.77 -6.21
C GLY A 6 -0.16 -20.56 -5.41
N SER A 7 -0.58 -20.39 -4.16
CA SER A 7 0.00 -19.37 -3.27
C SER A 7 1.34 -19.83 -2.69
N ASP A 8 2.35 -18.97 -2.77
CA ASP A 8 3.64 -19.20 -2.13
C ASP A 8 3.46 -19.12 -0.61
N PHE A 9 3.32 -20.26 0.07
CA PHE A 9 2.93 -20.33 1.47
C PHE A 9 3.81 -19.45 2.37
N PHE A 10 5.11 -19.38 2.06
CA PHE A 10 6.09 -18.63 2.84
C PHE A 10 6.16 -17.15 2.43
N TYR A 11 5.54 -16.73 1.33
CA TYR A 11 5.45 -15.30 1.01
C TYR A 11 4.79 -14.52 2.16
N PRO A 12 5.34 -13.36 2.58
CA PRO A 12 6.42 -12.60 1.94
C PRO A 12 7.83 -12.80 2.54
N LEU A 13 8.09 -13.92 3.23
CA LEU A 13 9.39 -14.18 3.84
C LEU A 13 10.52 -14.15 2.81
N SER A 14 11.63 -13.53 3.19
CA SER A 14 12.86 -13.57 2.40
C SER A 14 13.46 -15.00 2.42
N PRO A 15 14.32 -15.36 1.46
CA PRO A 15 14.97 -16.67 1.44
C PRO A 15 15.64 -17.05 2.77
N ARG A 16 16.30 -16.06 3.41
CA ARG A 16 16.95 -16.24 4.71
C ARG A 16 15.94 -16.59 5.81
N LEU A 17 14.81 -15.88 5.86
CA LEU A 17 13.77 -16.10 6.87
C LEU A 17 13.00 -17.40 6.62
N THR A 18 12.78 -17.75 5.36
CA THR A 18 12.21 -19.04 4.95
C THR A 18 13.07 -20.21 5.43
N VAL A 19 14.40 -20.13 5.22
CA VAL A 19 15.34 -21.15 5.71
C VAL A 19 15.36 -21.19 7.23
N LEU A 20 15.40 -20.03 7.90
CA LEU A 20 15.36 -19.94 9.37
C LEU A 20 14.10 -20.65 9.92
N LEU A 21 12.91 -20.25 9.46
CA LEU A 21 11.65 -20.86 9.87
C LEU A 21 11.61 -22.36 9.57
N GLY A 22 12.06 -22.76 8.38
CA GLY A 22 12.16 -24.17 8.02
C GLY A 22 13.07 -24.96 8.94
N THR A 23 14.24 -24.42 9.32
CA THR A 23 15.16 -25.07 10.25
C THR A 23 14.61 -25.19 11.66
N MET A 24 13.91 -24.16 12.16
CA MET A 24 13.25 -24.18 13.47
C MET A 24 12.25 -25.35 13.55
N PHE A 25 11.36 -25.47 12.57
CA PHE A 25 10.34 -26.53 12.55
C PHE A 25 10.87 -27.94 12.19
N MET A 26 12.08 -28.05 11.63
CA MET A 26 12.70 -29.36 11.34
C MET A 26 13.64 -29.87 12.45
N ARG A 27 14.31 -28.99 13.20
CA ARG A 27 15.34 -29.38 14.17
C ARG A 27 15.04 -29.04 15.63
N GLY A 28 14.42 -27.90 15.94
CA GLY A 28 14.21 -27.47 17.33
C GLY A 28 12.75 -27.38 17.78
N GLY A 29 11.78 -27.46 16.87
CA GLY A 29 10.37 -27.39 17.21
C GLY A 29 9.91 -25.96 17.55
N ALA A 30 8.80 -25.83 18.28
CA ALA A 30 8.20 -24.54 18.64
C ALA A 30 9.00 -23.76 19.70
N ASP A 31 9.94 -24.42 20.38
CA ASP A 31 10.74 -23.85 21.49
C ASP A 31 11.80 -22.84 20.98
N ASP A 32 12.17 -22.93 19.70
CA ASP A 32 13.13 -22.01 19.06
C ASP A 32 12.52 -20.62 18.74
N LEU A 33 11.23 -20.39 18.98
CA LEU A 33 10.57 -19.11 18.64
C LEU A 33 11.14 -17.91 19.40
N GLY A 34 11.83 -18.13 20.52
CA GLY A 34 12.60 -17.07 21.20
C GLY A 34 13.70 -16.45 20.34
N MET A 35 14.18 -17.15 19.30
CA MET A 35 15.16 -16.58 18.35
C MET A 35 14.59 -15.40 17.54
N LEU A 36 13.27 -15.27 17.46
CA LEU A 36 12.62 -14.20 16.70
C LEU A 36 12.75 -12.83 17.37
N ASP A 37 13.10 -12.79 18.66
CA ASP A 37 13.30 -11.54 19.41
C ASP A 37 14.59 -10.81 18.98
N TYR A 38 15.48 -11.49 18.25
CA TYR A 38 16.69 -10.90 17.66
C TYR A 38 16.49 -10.37 16.23
N LEU A 39 15.29 -10.55 15.65
CA LEU A 39 14.94 -9.99 14.36
C LEU A 39 14.41 -8.56 14.53
N ASN A 40 14.44 -7.77 13.47
CA ASN A 40 13.67 -6.53 13.45
C ASN A 40 12.17 -6.84 13.53
N GLU A 41 11.37 -5.85 13.94
CA GLU A 41 9.93 -6.02 14.18
C GLU A 41 9.18 -6.58 12.97
N ASP A 42 9.49 -6.13 11.75
CA ASP A 42 8.84 -6.60 10.52
C ASP A 42 9.12 -8.08 10.25
N ASP A 43 10.39 -8.47 10.36
CA ASP A 43 10.86 -9.84 10.10
C ASP A 43 10.34 -10.78 11.19
N ALA A 44 10.40 -10.36 12.46
CA ALA A 44 9.84 -11.10 13.59
C ALA A 44 8.34 -11.34 13.41
N PHE A 45 7.58 -10.29 13.07
CA PHE A 45 6.14 -10.38 12.81
C PHE A 45 5.84 -11.39 11.68
N SER A 46 6.54 -11.26 10.55
CA SER A 46 6.31 -12.10 9.37
C SER A 46 6.64 -13.57 9.67
N VAL A 47 7.73 -13.84 10.39
CA VAL A 47 8.11 -15.22 10.74
C VAL A 47 7.14 -15.81 11.77
N ARG A 48 6.73 -15.05 12.80
CA ARG A 48 5.75 -15.50 13.80
C ARG A 48 4.42 -15.88 13.14
N GLU A 49 3.91 -15.04 12.24
CA GLU A 49 2.67 -15.32 11.51
C GLU A 49 2.74 -16.67 10.76
N LYS A 50 3.84 -16.90 10.03
CA LYS A 50 4.02 -18.15 9.28
C LYS A 50 4.26 -19.35 10.18
N ALA A 51 4.95 -19.16 11.31
CA ALA A 51 5.10 -20.18 12.33
C ALA A 51 3.73 -20.62 12.89
N GLU A 52 2.86 -19.69 13.23
CA GLU A 52 1.50 -20.00 13.70
C GLU A 52 0.68 -20.73 12.63
N ALA A 53 0.75 -20.29 11.37
CA ALA A 53 0.11 -20.99 10.26
C ALA A 53 0.63 -22.44 10.09
N LEU A 54 1.93 -22.67 10.28
CA LEU A 54 2.54 -24.02 10.25
C LEU A 54 2.15 -24.86 11.46
N LYS A 55 1.95 -24.26 12.64
CA LYS A 55 1.50 -24.97 13.86
C LYS A 55 0.11 -25.58 13.67
N GLY A 56 -0.76 -24.89 12.95
CA GLY A 56 -2.11 -25.37 12.62
C GLY A 56 -2.18 -26.50 11.59
N LEU A 57 -1.05 -26.97 11.05
CA LEU A 57 -0.99 -28.04 10.06
C LEU A 57 -0.55 -29.37 10.66
N GLU A 58 -1.11 -30.46 10.12
CA GLU A 58 -0.68 -31.83 10.41
C GLU A 58 0.82 -32.04 10.13
N SER A 59 1.50 -32.81 10.98
CA SER A 59 2.97 -32.96 10.97
C SER A 59 3.54 -33.39 9.62
N HIS A 60 2.92 -34.37 8.95
CA HIS A 60 3.40 -34.84 7.64
C HIS A 60 3.24 -33.76 6.55
N ARG A 61 2.09 -33.08 6.52
CA ARG A 61 1.81 -32.00 5.56
C ARG A 61 2.76 -30.81 5.77
N ARG A 62 3.01 -30.46 7.03
CA ARG A 62 3.96 -29.41 7.43
C ARG A 62 5.36 -29.70 6.93
N ALA A 63 5.87 -30.91 7.16
CA ALA A 63 7.19 -31.34 6.71
C ALA A 63 7.33 -31.29 5.18
N ALA A 64 6.30 -31.75 4.45
CA ALA A 64 6.28 -31.70 2.99
C ALA A 64 6.35 -30.25 2.44
N ILE A 65 5.56 -29.34 3.03
CA ILE A 65 5.54 -27.92 2.68
C ILE A 65 6.90 -27.27 2.95
N ILE A 66 7.49 -27.50 4.13
CA ILE A 66 8.81 -26.96 4.49
C ILE A 66 9.89 -27.48 3.53
N ALA A 67 9.92 -28.79 3.27
CA ALA A 67 10.91 -29.39 2.39
C ALA A 67 10.80 -28.88 0.94
N GLN A 68 9.58 -28.71 0.43
CA GLN A 68 9.33 -28.12 -0.87
C GLN A 68 9.85 -26.69 -0.93
N GLU A 69 9.57 -25.88 0.10
CA GLU A 69 9.97 -24.49 0.11
C GLU A 69 11.48 -24.31 0.23
N ILE A 70 12.13 -25.05 1.12
CA ILE A 70 13.60 -25.05 1.23
C ILE A 70 14.23 -25.43 -0.13
N ARG A 71 13.71 -26.46 -0.82
CA ARG A 71 14.20 -26.82 -2.16
C ARG A 71 14.04 -25.68 -3.17
N LYS A 72 12.94 -24.93 -3.14
CA LYS A 72 12.76 -23.74 -4.01
C LYS A 72 13.80 -22.67 -3.73
N GLN A 73 14.19 -22.45 -2.47
CA GLN A 73 15.21 -21.46 -2.12
C GLN A 73 16.61 -21.82 -2.67
N PHE A 74 16.89 -23.12 -2.85
CA PHE A 74 18.14 -23.58 -3.48
C PHE A 74 18.09 -23.56 -5.02
N GLN A 75 16.90 -23.53 -5.63
CA GLN A 75 16.74 -23.35 -7.07
C GLN A 75 16.98 -21.87 -7.43
N PHE A 76 18.11 -21.58 -8.10
CA PHE A 76 18.44 -20.22 -8.52
C PHE A 76 17.36 -19.66 -9.45
N ARG A 77 16.58 -18.69 -8.95
CA ARG A 77 15.71 -17.85 -9.77
C ARG A 77 16.39 -16.49 -10.00
N GLY A 78 16.25 -15.96 -11.21
CA GLY A 78 16.73 -14.64 -11.61
C GLY A 78 16.15 -13.51 -10.73
N LEU A 79 16.39 -12.25 -11.09
CA LEU A 79 15.96 -11.09 -10.30
C LEU A 79 14.44 -10.99 -10.25
N VAL A 80 13.83 -11.60 -9.23
CA VAL A 80 12.42 -11.45 -8.96
C VAL A 80 12.28 -10.34 -7.91
N GLY A 81 11.81 -9.18 -8.35
CA GLY A 81 11.30 -8.14 -7.45
C GLY A 81 11.97 -6.77 -7.56
N LEU A 82 13.24 -6.67 -7.96
CA LEU A 82 13.91 -5.36 -8.05
C LEU A 82 13.32 -4.44 -9.12
N ASP A 83 12.83 -4.98 -10.23
CA ASP A 83 12.18 -4.18 -11.28
C ASP A 83 10.86 -3.55 -10.83
N GLN A 84 10.29 -4.02 -9.72
CA GLN A 84 9.09 -3.47 -9.13
C GLN A 84 9.40 -2.37 -8.10
N VAL A 85 10.66 -2.27 -7.66
CA VAL A 85 11.13 -1.21 -6.75
C VAL A 85 11.38 0.05 -7.57
N ASP A 86 10.88 1.19 -7.10
CA ASP A 86 11.11 2.47 -7.76
C ASP A 86 12.60 2.83 -7.80
N ALA A 87 13.03 3.38 -8.94
CA ALA A 87 14.44 3.67 -9.23
C ALA A 87 15.10 4.59 -8.19
N THR A 88 14.34 5.47 -7.54
CA THR A 88 14.88 6.38 -6.50
C THR A 88 15.28 5.64 -5.22
N TRP A 89 14.68 4.47 -4.93
CA TRP A 89 15.14 3.60 -3.86
C TRP A 89 16.44 2.89 -4.24
N LEU A 90 16.51 2.35 -5.46
CA LEU A 90 17.69 1.69 -6.00
C LEU A 90 18.89 2.65 -6.04
N LEU A 91 18.71 3.86 -6.57
CA LEU A 91 19.71 4.93 -6.61
C LEU A 91 20.27 5.24 -5.24
N ALA A 92 19.40 5.39 -4.26
CA ALA A 92 19.83 5.72 -2.91
C ALA A 92 20.50 4.54 -2.19
N ALA A 93 20.22 3.30 -2.60
CA ALA A 93 20.96 2.11 -2.15
C ALA A 93 22.33 1.96 -2.83
N LEU A 94 22.53 2.56 -4.01
CA LEU A 94 23.83 2.59 -4.71
C LEU A 94 24.77 3.70 -4.21
N ARG A 95 24.31 4.60 -3.33
CA ARG A 95 25.13 5.69 -2.80
C ARG A 95 26.29 5.15 -1.99
N GLY A 96 27.50 5.59 -2.33
CA GLY A 96 28.75 5.18 -1.67
C GLY A 96 29.36 3.89 -2.21
N GLU A 97 28.69 3.21 -3.15
CA GLU A 97 29.25 2.02 -3.81
C GLU A 97 30.28 2.40 -4.89
N GLN A 98 31.25 1.52 -5.14
CA GLN A 98 32.25 1.73 -6.18
C GLN A 98 31.65 1.60 -7.59
N PRO A 99 32.15 2.33 -8.62
CA PRO A 99 31.60 2.28 -9.98
C PRO A 99 31.53 0.88 -10.59
N VAL A 100 32.50 0.01 -10.28
CA VAL A 100 32.51 -1.39 -10.72
C VAL A 100 31.34 -2.17 -10.10
N THR A 101 31.11 -2.04 -8.79
CA THR A 101 29.97 -2.65 -8.10
C THR A 101 28.64 -2.16 -8.66
N ILE A 102 28.52 -0.85 -8.92
CA ILE A 102 27.36 -0.26 -9.60
C ILE A 102 27.17 -0.91 -10.98
N GLY A 103 28.23 -1.07 -11.76
CA GLY A 103 28.20 -1.75 -13.06
C GLY A 103 27.70 -3.20 -12.98
N VAL A 104 28.17 -3.97 -11.99
CA VAL A 104 27.71 -5.35 -11.72
C VAL A 104 26.21 -5.38 -11.41
N ILE A 105 25.73 -4.49 -10.54
CA ILE A 105 24.30 -4.41 -10.17
C ILE A 105 23.46 -3.99 -11.38
N LEU A 106 23.87 -2.94 -12.11
CA LEU A 106 23.15 -2.44 -13.28
C LEU A 106 23.10 -3.45 -14.43
N ALA A 107 24.10 -4.32 -14.56
CA ALA A 107 24.11 -5.37 -15.57
C ALA A 107 23.02 -6.43 -15.35
N GLN A 108 22.50 -6.51 -14.12
CA GLN A 108 21.44 -7.43 -13.73
C GLN A 108 20.04 -6.85 -13.94
N LEU A 109 19.83 -5.55 -13.74
CA LEU A 109 18.51 -4.92 -13.86
C LEU A 109 17.95 -4.90 -15.29
N SER A 110 16.63 -4.75 -15.42
CA SER A 110 16.01 -4.50 -16.73
C SER A 110 16.55 -3.23 -17.40
N ALA A 111 16.48 -3.18 -18.73
CA ALA A 111 16.97 -2.03 -19.50
C ALA A 111 16.31 -0.70 -19.07
N ASN A 112 15.02 -0.73 -18.72
CA ASN A 112 14.27 0.43 -18.26
C ASN A 112 14.78 0.93 -16.90
N SER A 113 14.88 0.04 -15.90
CA SER A 113 15.41 0.37 -14.57
C SER A 113 16.84 0.90 -14.67
N ARG A 114 17.69 0.24 -15.47
CA ARG A 114 19.06 0.66 -15.72
C ARG A 114 19.13 2.07 -16.32
N ALA A 115 18.35 2.37 -17.36
CA ALA A 115 18.36 3.67 -18.01
C ALA A 115 17.96 4.80 -17.05
N LYS A 116 16.91 4.59 -16.25
CA LYS A 116 16.45 5.54 -15.23
C LYS A 116 17.52 5.80 -14.16
N ILE A 117 18.20 4.76 -13.69
CA ILE A 117 19.26 4.89 -12.69
C ILE A 117 20.47 5.63 -13.30
N LEU A 118 20.91 5.26 -14.50
CA LEU A 118 22.03 5.93 -15.17
C LEU A 118 21.76 7.42 -15.41
N ALA A 119 20.53 7.78 -15.83
CA ALA A 119 20.15 9.18 -16.05
C ALA A 119 20.18 10.03 -14.76
N ALA A 120 19.97 9.41 -13.60
CA ALA A 120 19.92 10.10 -12.31
C ALA A 120 21.24 10.01 -11.50
N LEU A 121 22.22 9.25 -11.97
CA LEU A 121 23.55 9.19 -11.35
C LEU A 121 24.36 10.45 -11.71
N PRO A 122 25.17 10.98 -10.77
CA PRO A 122 26.10 12.06 -11.07
C PRO A 122 27.09 11.66 -12.17
N ASP A 123 27.31 12.54 -13.15
CA ASP A 123 28.28 12.38 -14.24
C ASP A 123 29.65 11.80 -13.80
N PRO A 124 30.32 12.30 -12.74
CA PRO A 124 31.66 11.80 -12.36
C PRO A 124 31.67 10.34 -11.89
N ILE A 125 30.53 9.84 -11.41
CA ILE A 125 30.36 8.43 -11.06
C ILE A 125 29.98 7.64 -12.31
N ARG A 126 29.01 8.15 -13.08
CA ARG A 126 28.47 7.52 -14.28
C ARG A 126 29.54 7.22 -15.32
N ASP A 127 30.46 8.15 -15.55
CA ASP A 127 31.51 8.02 -16.57
C ASP A 127 32.57 6.99 -16.20
N LYS A 128 32.67 6.62 -14.91
CA LYS A 128 33.57 5.60 -14.40
C LYS A 128 32.94 4.21 -14.33
N ILE A 129 31.67 4.07 -14.69
CA ILE A 129 30.98 2.77 -14.68
C ILE A 129 31.51 1.95 -15.87
N PRO A 130 32.04 0.74 -15.64
CA PRO A 130 32.55 -0.10 -16.72
C PRO A 130 31.45 -0.51 -17.70
N ALA A 131 31.84 -0.72 -18.95
CA ALA A 131 30.93 -1.22 -19.98
C ALA A 131 30.38 -2.61 -19.62
N LYS A 132 29.22 -2.98 -20.17
CA LYS A 132 28.58 -4.28 -19.85
C LYS A 132 29.51 -5.46 -20.19
N GLU A 133 30.34 -5.30 -21.21
CA GLU A 133 31.30 -6.26 -21.74
C GLU A 133 32.48 -6.48 -20.79
N GLU A 134 32.88 -5.44 -20.06
CA GLU A 134 33.89 -5.53 -19.01
C GLU A 134 33.31 -6.18 -17.75
N VAL A 135 32.06 -5.83 -17.40
CA VAL A 135 31.35 -6.45 -16.28
C VAL A 135 31.14 -7.96 -16.49
N LYS A 136 30.95 -8.42 -17.74
CA LYS A 136 30.85 -9.86 -18.06
C LYS A 136 32.11 -10.67 -17.72
N LYS A 137 33.26 -10.02 -17.53
CA LYS A 137 34.51 -10.70 -17.12
C LYS A 137 34.54 -11.03 -15.63
N VAL A 138 33.64 -10.43 -14.83
CA VAL A 138 33.49 -10.74 -13.40
C VAL A 138 32.92 -12.16 -13.26
N SER A 139 33.41 -12.92 -12.28
CA SER A 139 32.93 -14.29 -12.09
C SER A 139 31.42 -14.34 -11.80
N PRO A 140 30.71 -15.36 -12.29
CA PRO A 140 29.29 -15.56 -12.01
C PRO A 140 28.98 -15.63 -10.51
N GLU A 141 29.88 -16.21 -9.71
CA GLU A 141 29.74 -16.37 -8.26
C GLU A 141 29.78 -15.01 -7.55
N VAL A 142 30.74 -14.15 -7.90
CA VAL A 142 30.83 -12.80 -7.33
C VAL A 142 29.62 -11.98 -7.71
N THR A 143 29.19 -12.06 -8.98
CA THR A 143 27.99 -11.38 -9.46
C THR A 143 26.74 -11.81 -8.68
N LYS A 144 26.61 -13.11 -8.38
CA LYS A 144 25.52 -13.67 -7.56
C LYS A 144 25.55 -13.15 -6.12
N VAL A 145 26.73 -13.11 -5.49
CA VAL A 145 26.86 -12.61 -4.11
C VAL A 145 26.56 -11.12 -4.03
N VAL A 146 27.13 -10.31 -4.93
CA VAL A 146 26.84 -8.86 -5.01
C VAL A 146 25.34 -8.61 -5.18
N ARG A 147 24.69 -9.39 -6.06
CA ARG A 147 23.25 -9.36 -6.25
C ARG A 147 22.51 -9.66 -4.94
N GLN A 148 22.82 -10.77 -4.27
CA GLN A 148 22.12 -11.17 -3.05
C GLN A 148 22.24 -10.11 -1.94
N ILE A 149 23.44 -9.55 -1.77
CA ILE A 149 23.68 -8.47 -0.81
C ILE A 149 22.85 -7.23 -1.17
N PHE A 150 22.82 -6.84 -2.43
CA PHE A 150 22.03 -5.69 -2.86
C PHE A 150 20.51 -5.92 -2.70
N GLU A 151 20.00 -7.08 -3.11
CA GLU A 151 18.58 -7.45 -2.99
C GLU A 151 18.11 -7.49 -1.54
N SER A 152 18.94 -7.95 -0.61
CA SER A 152 18.62 -8.00 0.82
C SER A 152 18.31 -6.63 1.45
N ARG A 153 18.62 -5.52 0.75
CA ARG A 153 18.27 -4.16 1.17
C ARG A 153 16.78 -3.83 0.91
N PHE A 154 16.08 -4.66 0.14
CA PHE A 154 14.69 -4.44 -0.28
C PHE A 154 13.77 -5.54 0.24
N VAL A 155 12.47 -5.24 0.27
CA VAL A 155 11.48 -6.27 0.63
C VAL A 155 11.12 -7.08 -0.61
N THR A 156 10.88 -8.38 -0.42
CA THR A 156 10.41 -9.23 -1.51
C THR A 156 9.08 -8.68 -2.03
N MET A 157 8.99 -8.48 -3.35
CA MET A 157 7.78 -7.98 -3.98
C MET A 157 6.89 -9.13 -4.47
N PRO A 158 5.55 -8.98 -4.43
CA PRO A 158 4.65 -10.00 -4.95
C PRO A 158 4.72 -10.10 -6.46
N VAL A 159 4.51 -11.32 -6.95
CA VAL A 159 4.33 -11.59 -8.38
C VAL A 159 2.84 -11.65 -8.65
N PRO A 160 2.31 -10.89 -9.62
CA PRO A 160 0.90 -11.01 -10.02
C PRO A 160 0.59 -12.45 -10.43
N PRO A 161 -0.58 -13.00 -10.04
CA PRO A 161 -0.95 -14.34 -10.45
C PRO A 161 -1.09 -14.42 -11.97
N ALA A 162 -0.80 -15.61 -12.53
CA ALA A 162 -0.88 -15.84 -13.98
C ALA A 162 -2.33 -15.79 -14.48
N GLU A 163 -3.27 -16.27 -13.66
CA GLU A 163 -4.69 -16.26 -13.94
C GLU A 163 -5.41 -15.26 -13.02
N PRO A 164 -6.47 -14.60 -13.49
CA PRO A 164 -7.28 -13.73 -12.65
C PRO A 164 -7.91 -14.51 -11.50
N THR A 165 -7.82 -13.96 -10.30
CA THR A 165 -8.41 -14.51 -9.07
C THR A 165 -9.23 -13.44 -8.36
N ASN A 166 -9.50 -13.64 -7.08
CA ASN A 166 -9.94 -12.58 -6.19
C ASN A 166 -8.88 -11.48 -6.07
N PHE A 167 -9.33 -10.22 -5.97
CA PHE A 167 -8.51 -9.03 -5.75
C PHE A 167 -8.96 -8.34 -4.45
N PHE A 168 -8.12 -8.44 -3.43
CA PHE A 168 -8.33 -7.88 -2.10
C PHE A 168 -7.56 -6.56 -1.95
N PHE A 169 -7.78 -5.83 -0.84
CA PHE A 169 -7.03 -4.61 -0.53
C PHE A 169 -5.51 -4.84 -0.52
N LYS A 170 -5.05 -5.96 0.02
CA LYS A 170 -3.63 -6.35 0.00
C LYS A 170 -3.04 -6.51 -1.41
N ASP A 171 -3.88 -6.67 -2.43
CA ASP A 171 -3.45 -6.81 -3.84
C ASP A 171 -3.29 -5.45 -4.54
N VAL A 172 -3.62 -4.33 -3.87
CA VAL A 172 -3.27 -2.97 -4.32
C VAL A 172 -1.75 -2.83 -4.51
N VAL A 173 -0.97 -3.60 -3.75
CA VAL A 173 0.46 -3.68 -3.94
C VAL A 173 0.87 -4.35 -5.25
N LEU A 174 -0.04 -4.86 -6.09
CA LEU A 174 0.27 -5.38 -7.43
C LEU A 174 0.31 -4.27 -8.48
N LEU A 175 -0.18 -3.06 -8.18
CA LEU A 175 -0.16 -1.90 -9.07
C LEU A 175 1.26 -1.39 -9.31
N GLU A 176 1.62 -1.10 -10.56
CA GLU A 176 2.89 -0.48 -10.92
C GLU A 176 3.01 0.93 -10.33
N GLY A 177 4.23 1.45 -10.18
CA GLY A 177 4.46 2.77 -9.56
C GLY A 177 3.66 3.91 -10.21
N ARG A 178 3.51 3.90 -11.55
CA ARG A 178 2.68 4.90 -12.26
C ARG A 178 1.20 4.76 -11.93
N GLU A 179 0.70 3.53 -11.84
CA GLU A 179 -0.69 3.21 -11.53
C GLU A 179 -1.02 3.59 -10.09
N LEU A 180 -0.10 3.29 -9.17
CA LEU A 180 -0.21 3.67 -7.77
C LEU A 180 -0.21 5.20 -7.61
N LEU A 181 0.60 5.94 -8.39
CA LEU A 181 0.53 7.41 -8.40
C LEU A 181 -0.81 7.95 -8.94
N GLN A 182 -1.43 7.28 -9.93
CA GLN A 182 -2.77 7.65 -10.40
C GLN A 182 -3.83 7.40 -9.32
N LEU A 183 -3.73 6.25 -8.63
CA LEU A 183 -4.58 5.93 -7.49
C LEU A 183 -4.43 6.99 -6.39
N LEU A 184 -3.20 7.31 -5.99
CA LEU A 184 -2.92 8.33 -4.97
C LEU A 184 -3.48 9.70 -5.35
N ARG A 185 -3.31 10.16 -6.60
CA ARG A 185 -3.91 11.41 -7.05
C ARG A 185 -5.43 11.39 -6.86
N ALA A 186 -6.09 10.31 -7.27
CA ALA A 186 -7.55 10.21 -7.17
C ALA A 186 -8.02 10.14 -5.70
N LEU A 187 -7.37 9.33 -4.88
CA LEU A 187 -7.63 9.23 -3.43
C LEU A 187 -7.42 10.57 -2.72
N GLY A 188 -6.39 11.33 -3.13
CA GLY A 188 -6.09 12.63 -2.54
C GLY A 188 -7.15 13.68 -2.85
N ILE A 189 -7.71 13.67 -4.05
CA ILE A 189 -8.82 14.56 -4.40
C ILE A 189 -10.06 14.23 -3.57
N GLU A 190 -10.38 12.95 -3.37
CA GLU A 190 -11.49 12.54 -2.52
C GLU A 190 -11.26 12.86 -1.04
N GLU A 191 -10.04 12.68 -0.54
CA GLU A 191 -9.64 13.00 0.83
C GLU A 191 -9.74 14.50 1.11
N LEU A 192 -9.31 15.33 0.15
CA LEU A 192 -9.52 16.78 0.20
C LEU A 192 -11.01 17.10 0.15
N GLY A 193 -11.80 16.38 -0.66
CA GLY A 193 -13.26 16.46 -0.69
C GLY A 193 -13.88 16.31 0.70
N ALA A 194 -13.52 15.23 1.39
CA ALA A 194 -13.93 14.91 2.76
C ALA A 194 -13.54 15.99 3.78
N ALA A 195 -12.38 16.61 3.61
CA ALA A 195 -11.92 17.70 4.48
C ALA A 195 -12.65 19.04 4.20
N PHE A 196 -12.98 19.33 2.94
CA PHE A 196 -13.59 20.60 2.57
C PHE A 196 -15.10 20.67 2.83
N LEU A 197 -15.77 19.52 2.98
CA LEU A 197 -17.20 19.47 3.35
C LEU A 197 -17.49 20.25 4.65
N PRO A 198 -16.82 20.00 5.80
CA PRO A 198 -17.02 20.77 7.03
C PRO A 198 -16.36 22.16 7.02
N VAL A 199 -15.25 22.35 6.28
CA VAL A 199 -14.46 23.59 6.28
C VAL A 199 -15.14 24.73 5.51
N GLY A 200 -15.97 24.37 4.53
CA GLY A 200 -16.86 25.29 3.82
C GLY A 200 -16.30 25.88 2.53
N ARG A 201 -17.21 26.46 1.75
CA ARG A 201 -17.00 26.86 0.34
C ARG A 201 -15.98 28.00 0.15
N ARG A 202 -15.84 28.89 1.13
CA ARG A 202 -14.93 30.06 1.03
C ARG A 202 -13.47 29.61 0.92
N LYS A 203 -13.01 28.77 1.85
CA LYS A 203 -11.65 28.23 1.85
C LYS A 203 -11.40 27.28 0.67
N LEU A 204 -12.43 26.56 0.23
CA LEU A 204 -12.35 25.77 -1.00
C LEU A 204 -12.07 26.66 -2.21
N ALA A 205 -12.78 27.78 -2.37
CA ALA A 205 -12.56 28.73 -3.46
C ALA A 205 -11.13 29.32 -3.43
N GLU A 206 -10.61 29.65 -2.25
CA GLU A 206 -9.23 30.12 -2.06
C GLU A 206 -8.19 29.08 -2.53
N LEU A 207 -8.42 27.79 -2.26
CA LEU A 207 -7.56 26.72 -2.77
C LEU A 207 -7.70 26.56 -4.28
N CYS A 208 -8.92 26.55 -4.82
CA CYS A 208 -9.18 26.38 -6.25
C CYS A 208 -8.49 27.45 -7.12
N GLN A 209 -8.34 28.68 -6.63
CA GLN A 209 -7.60 29.74 -7.33
C GLN A 209 -6.11 29.40 -7.57
N ARG A 210 -5.54 28.50 -6.74
CA ARG A 210 -4.15 28.03 -6.83
C ARG A 210 -3.98 26.79 -7.70
N LEU A 211 -5.08 26.17 -8.13
CA LEU A 211 -5.07 24.98 -8.98
C LEU A 211 -5.22 25.35 -10.46
N ALA A 212 -4.92 24.40 -11.35
CA ALA A 212 -5.39 24.45 -12.72
C ALA A 212 -6.92 24.29 -12.76
N ARG A 213 -7.55 24.74 -13.85
CA ARG A 213 -9.01 24.75 -13.99
C ARG A 213 -9.59 23.34 -13.83
N GLU A 214 -9.02 22.37 -14.53
CA GLU A 214 -9.46 20.97 -14.52
C GLU A 214 -9.34 20.37 -13.11
N ALA A 215 -8.24 20.64 -12.42
CA ALA A 215 -8.00 20.18 -11.05
C ALA A 215 -8.97 20.81 -10.03
N ALA A 216 -9.31 22.09 -10.21
CA ALA A 216 -10.31 22.77 -9.39
C ALA A 216 -11.72 22.18 -9.62
N GLU A 217 -12.10 21.92 -10.87
CA GLU A 217 -13.37 21.29 -11.22
C GLU A 217 -13.48 19.88 -10.63
N GLU A 218 -12.42 19.07 -10.72
CA GLU A 218 -12.35 17.75 -10.09
C GLU A 218 -12.51 17.81 -8.56
N LEU A 219 -11.83 18.75 -7.90
CA LEU A 219 -11.93 18.92 -6.45
C LEU A 219 -13.34 19.36 -6.02
N VAL A 220 -13.95 20.31 -6.73
CA VAL A 220 -15.33 20.74 -6.45
C VAL A 220 -16.31 19.58 -6.65
N ALA A 221 -16.12 18.77 -7.69
CA ALA A 221 -16.93 17.56 -7.90
C ALA A 221 -16.75 16.54 -6.78
N ALA A 222 -15.52 16.35 -6.27
CA ALA A 222 -15.25 15.46 -5.16
C ALA A 222 -15.91 15.91 -3.85
N VAL A 223 -15.89 17.21 -3.53
CA VAL A 223 -16.61 17.76 -2.37
C VAL A 223 -18.11 17.48 -2.48
N LYS A 224 -18.71 17.68 -3.67
CA LYS A 224 -20.13 17.40 -3.91
C LYS A 224 -20.48 15.91 -3.81
N ALA A 225 -19.55 15.04 -4.17
CA ALA A 225 -19.74 13.58 -4.14
C ALA A 225 -19.41 12.95 -2.77
N THR A 226 -18.92 13.73 -1.80
CA THR A 226 -18.57 13.23 -0.47
C THR A 226 -19.85 12.99 0.34
N GLU A 227 -20.03 11.77 0.85
CA GLU A 227 -21.14 11.43 1.74
C GLU A 227 -20.90 11.99 3.15
N PRO A 228 -21.94 12.42 3.89
CA PRO A 228 -21.77 12.96 5.25
C PRO A 228 -21.03 12.03 6.21
N ARG A 229 -21.20 10.71 6.06
CA ARG A 229 -20.50 9.69 6.87
C ARG A 229 -19.00 9.61 6.59
N ASP A 230 -18.56 10.02 5.40
CA ASP A 230 -17.16 10.03 4.98
C ASP A 230 -16.49 11.39 5.26
N ALA A 231 -17.25 12.37 5.74
CA ALA A 231 -16.74 13.70 6.06
C ALA A 231 -15.88 13.69 7.32
N MET A 232 -14.80 14.48 7.31
CA MET A 232 -13.99 14.69 8.51
C MET A 232 -14.74 15.56 9.52
N SER A 233 -14.36 15.47 10.81
CA SER A 233 -14.73 16.52 11.76
C SER A 233 -14.03 17.84 11.40
N LEU A 234 -14.58 18.99 11.79
CA LEU A 234 -13.97 20.30 11.50
C LEU A 234 -12.54 20.43 12.04
N LYS A 235 -12.28 19.83 13.22
CA LYS A 235 -10.96 19.81 13.88
C LYS A 235 -9.96 18.95 13.09
N GLU A 236 -10.37 17.74 12.69
CA GLU A 236 -9.58 16.84 11.85
C GLU A 236 -9.27 17.49 10.50
N ALA A 237 -10.29 18.02 9.82
CA ALA A 237 -10.15 18.66 8.53
C ALA A 237 -9.15 19.82 8.56
N THR A 238 -9.23 20.68 9.58
CA THR A 238 -8.30 21.81 9.74
C THR A 238 -6.87 21.33 9.94
N SER A 239 -6.67 20.33 10.80
CA SER A 239 -5.34 19.76 11.08
C SER A 239 -4.75 19.05 9.85
N PHE A 240 -5.59 18.30 9.13
CA PHE A 240 -5.23 17.65 7.88
C PHE A 240 -4.82 18.67 6.81
N LEU A 241 -5.62 19.70 6.55
CA LEU A 241 -5.31 20.72 5.54
C LEU A 241 -4.03 21.49 5.87
N GLN A 242 -3.81 21.84 7.14
CA GLN A 242 -2.55 22.45 7.58
C GLN A 242 -1.35 21.53 7.29
N ARG A 243 -1.47 20.23 7.58
CA ARG A 243 -0.43 19.24 7.29
C ARG A 243 -0.18 19.10 5.79
N MET A 244 -1.23 19.09 4.97
CA MET A 244 -1.12 18.96 3.51
C MET A 244 -0.40 20.15 2.91
N LEU A 245 -0.79 21.37 3.29
CA LEU A 245 -0.20 22.61 2.78
C LEU A 245 1.17 22.94 3.36
N ARG A 246 1.56 22.29 4.47
CA ARG A 246 2.89 22.44 5.06
C ARG A 246 3.96 22.07 4.03
N ASP A 247 4.93 22.96 3.86
CA ASP A 247 6.07 22.82 2.95
C ASP A 247 5.72 22.80 1.45
N LEU A 248 4.44 22.98 1.08
CA LEU A 248 4.02 23.21 -0.30
C LEU A 248 4.04 24.72 -0.59
N ARG A 249 5.14 25.20 -1.16
CA ARG A 249 5.25 26.60 -1.61
C ARG A 249 5.25 26.66 -3.13
N LEU A 250 4.35 27.47 -3.70
CA LEU A 250 4.38 27.82 -5.13
C LEU A 250 5.71 28.51 -5.52
N ASP A 251 6.36 29.16 -4.55
CA ASP A 251 7.49 30.07 -4.79
C ASP A 251 8.89 29.42 -4.69
N GLN A 252 8.99 28.10 -4.53
CA GLN A 252 10.30 27.41 -4.43
C GLN A 252 10.83 26.85 -5.75
N ASP A 253 10.04 26.92 -6.81
CA ASP A 253 10.43 26.44 -8.13
C ASP A 253 11.16 27.54 -8.93
N ARG A 254 12.42 27.79 -8.57
CA ARG A 254 13.28 28.70 -9.35
C ARG A 254 13.39 28.18 -10.78
N GLY A 255 12.77 28.89 -11.73
CA GLY A 255 12.86 28.61 -13.17
C GLY A 255 11.64 27.93 -13.80
N LEU A 256 10.55 27.68 -13.06
CA LEU A 256 9.28 27.22 -13.65
C LEU A 256 8.40 28.39 -14.07
N THR A 257 7.61 28.17 -15.12
CA THR A 257 6.51 29.08 -15.50
C THR A 257 5.38 29.02 -14.46
N PRO A 258 4.51 30.05 -14.38
CA PRO A 258 3.35 30.02 -13.48
C PRO A 258 2.43 28.82 -13.66
N SER A 259 2.31 28.29 -14.90
CA SER A 259 1.53 27.08 -15.18
C SER A 259 2.20 25.84 -14.61
N GLU A 260 3.50 25.68 -14.83
CA GLU A 260 4.26 24.54 -14.32
C GLU A 260 4.33 24.53 -12.79
N ALA A 261 4.44 25.69 -12.15
CA ALA A 261 4.39 25.81 -10.70
C ALA A 261 3.03 25.38 -10.14
N LYS A 262 1.92 25.74 -10.82
CA LYS A 262 0.57 25.25 -10.45
C LYS A 262 0.44 23.74 -10.63
N ASP A 263 0.95 23.22 -11.74
CA ASP A 263 0.92 21.78 -12.03
C ASP A 263 1.75 20.97 -11.03
N HIS A 264 2.90 21.48 -10.65
CA HIS A 264 3.73 20.91 -9.60
C HIS A 264 3.01 20.94 -8.25
N PHE A 265 2.53 22.11 -7.82
CA PHE A 265 1.80 22.29 -6.57
C PHE A 265 0.61 21.33 -6.45
N GLN A 266 -0.25 21.27 -7.47
CA GLN A 266 -1.45 20.43 -7.41
C GLN A 266 -1.09 18.93 -7.41
N ARG A 267 -0.05 18.52 -8.15
CA ARG A 267 0.42 17.14 -8.17
C ARG A 267 0.90 16.71 -6.78
N GLU A 268 1.78 17.50 -6.17
CA GLU A 268 2.31 17.19 -4.84
C GLU A 268 1.21 17.23 -3.77
N LEU A 269 0.30 18.20 -3.83
CA LEU A 269 -0.85 18.28 -2.92
C LEU A 269 -1.74 17.03 -3.00
N PHE A 270 -2.14 16.64 -4.21
CA PHE A 270 -3.02 15.48 -4.40
C PHE A 270 -2.33 14.18 -4.05
N VAL A 271 -1.07 13.99 -4.41
CA VAL A 271 -0.33 12.78 -4.02
C VAL A 271 -0.17 12.72 -2.50
N LYS A 272 0.19 13.83 -1.83
CA LYS A 272 0.34 13.88 -0.38
C LYS A 272 -0.97 13.57 0.37
N ALA A 273 -2.09 14.13 -0.09
CA ALA A 273 -3.41 13.81 0.42
C ALA A 273 -3.79 12.34 0.17
N GLY A 274 -3.44 11.81 -1.00
CA GLY A 274 -3.66 10.42 -1.35
C GLY A 274 -2.86 9.46 -0.48
N LEU A 275 -1.60 9.80 -0.17
CA LEU A 275 -0.75 9.02 0.73
C LEU A 275 -1.34 9.00 2.13
N PHE A 276 -1.90 10.12 2.59
CA PHE A 276 -2.58 10.17 3.88
C PHE A 276 -3.81 9.26 3.90
N ARG A 277 -4.64 9.30 2.85
CA ARG A 277 -5.79 8.40 2.74
C ARG A 277 -5.37 6.93 2.67
N LEU A 278 -4.37 6.61 1.86
CA LEU A 278 -3.83 5.26 1.74
C LEU A 278 -3.28 4.76 3.09
N ALA A 279 -2.57 5.63 3.83
CA ALA A 279 -2.06 5.30 5.16
C ALA A 279 -3.20 4.91 6.13
N LYS A 280 -4.33 5.64 6.13
CA LYS A 280 -5.49 5.30 6.99
C LYS A 280 -6.06 3.92 6.66
N SER A 281 -6.12 3.57 5.37
CA SER A 281 -6.56 2.24 4.93
C SER A 281 -5.53 1.13 5.20
N CYS A 282 -4.26 1.48 5.43
CA CYS A 282 -3.21 0.52 5.83
C CYS A 282 -3.11 0.33 7.34
N THR A 283 -3.88 1.07 8.15
CA THR A 283 -3.89 0.86 9.61
C THR A 283 -4.34 -0.57 9.92
N GLY A 284 -3.55 -1.29 10.72
CA GLY A 284 -3.80 -2.70 11.04
C GLY A 284 -3.34 -3.70 9.98
N GLU A 285 -2.82 -3.25 8.84
CA GLU A 285 -2.20 -4.13 7.84
C GLU A 285 -0.78 -4.54 8.22
N ARG A 286 -0.28 -5.58 7.54
CA ARG A 286 1.06 -6.13 7.81
C ARG A 286 2.16 -5.09 7.49
N PRO A 287 3.20 -4.94 8.32
CA PRO A 287 4.28 -3.98 8.06
C PRO A 287 4.98 -4.17 6.69
N ILE A 288 5.14 -5.43 6.28
CA ILE A 288 5.72 -5.79 4.98
C ILE A 288 4.91 -5.25 3.80
N PHE A 289 3.57 -5.24 3.89
CA PHE A 289 2.69 -4.72 2.85
C PHE A 289 2.89 -3.20 2.68
N VAL A 290 3.00 -2.47 3.79
CA VAL A 290 3.29 -1.03 3.78
C VAL A 290 4.66 -0.75 3.16
N ARG A 291 5.68 -1.56 3.50
CA ARG A 291 7.01 -1.43 2.91
C ARG A 291 7.04 -1.72 1.41
N GLN A 292 6.28 -2.70 0.94
CA GLN A 292 6.16 -3.01 -0.48
C GLN A 292 5.50 -1.85 -1.23
N LEU A 293 4.37 -1.31 -0.72
CA LEU A 293 3.75 -0.11 -1.28
C LEU A 293 4.73 1.08 -1.31
N ALA A 294 5.45 1.32 -0.21
CA ALA A 294 6.44 2.39 -0.12
C ALA A 294 7.58 2.24 -1.14
N GLN A 295 8.05 1.02 -1.38
CA GLN A 295 9.13 0.74 -2.33
C GLN A 295 8.69 0.84 -3.80
N ARG A 296 7.38 0.73 -4.09
CA ARG A 296 6.83 0.98 -5.44
C ARG A 296 6.65 2.45 -5.78
N LEU A 297 6.69 3.31 -4.77
CA LEU A 297 6.59 4.76 -4.90
C LEU A 297 7.96 5.42 -4.94
N PRO A 298 8.09 6.63 -5.50
CA PRO A 298 9.30 7.42 -5.33
C PRO A 298 9.66 7.53 -3.84
N ARG A 299 10.96 7.40 -3.52
CA ARG A 299 11.47 7.25 -2.16
C ARG A 299 10.98 8.32 -1.18
N GLY A 300 10.80 9.56 -1.63
CA GLY A 300 10.21 10.62 -0.81
C GLY A 300 8.78 10.29 -0.39
N HIS A 301 7.92 9.95 -1.36
CA HIS A 301 6.55 9.51 -1.15
C HIS A 301 6.46 8.22 -0.33
N GLY A 302 7.31 7.23 -0.61
CA GLY A 302 7.34 5.98 0.15
C GLY A 302 7.73 6.16 1.61
N ARG A 303 8.70 7.05 1.90
CA ARG A 303 9.02 7.43 3.29
C ARG A 303 7.86 8.14 3.97
N LEU A 304 7.21 9.06 3.26
CA LEU A 304 6.07 9.80 3.79
C LEU A 304 4.88 8.88 4.10
N LEU A 305 4.59 7.89 3.24
CA LEU A 305 3.58 6.86 3.50
C LEU A 305 3.85 6.15 4.83
N ARG A 306 5.08 5.68 5.03
CA ARG A 306 5.47 5.00 6.28
C ARG A 306 5.27 5.91 7.48
N THR A 307 5.77 7.15 7.42
CA THR A 307 5.57 8.13 8.50
C THR A 307 4.09 8.36 8.82
N TYR A 308 3.20 8.38 7.82
CA TYR A 308 1.77 8.51 8.08
C TYR A 308 1.17 7.25 8.72
N VAL A 309 1.56 6.05 8.27
CA VAL A 309 1.10 4.80 8.88
C VAL A 309 1.56 4.68 10.34
N ASP A 310 2.84 4.99 10.61
CA ASP A 310 3.40 4.96 11.97
C ASP A 310 2.61 5.92 12.89
N GLN A 311 2.38 7.16 12.43
CA GLN A 311 1.58 8.16 13.16
C GLN A 311 0.14 7.72 13.43
N MET A 312 -0.47 6.96 12.52
CA MET A 312 -1.86 6.49 12.69
C MET A 312 -1.95 5.31 13.64
N THR A 313 -0.92 4.46 13.66
CA THR A 313 -0.83 3.31 14.57
C THR A 313 -0.74 3.80 16.01
N ASP A 314 0.00 4.89 16.26
CA ASP A 314 0.13 5.51 17.59
C ASP A 314 -1.15 6.23 18.06
N LEU A 315 -2.05 6.61 17.13
CA LEU A 315 -3.21 7.44 17.41
C LEU A 315 -4.52 6.67 17.64
N THR A 316 -4.55 5.34 17.50
CA THR A 316 -5.64 4.38 17.89
C THR A 316 -7.09 4.90 17.98
N GLU A 317 -7.52 5.78 17.09
CA GLU A 317 -8.87 6.36 17.07
C GLU A 317 -9.71 5.90 15.85
N LEU A 318 -9.13 5.13 14.93
CA LEU A 318 -9.86 4.58 13.78
C LEU A 318 -10.44 3.21 14.13
N ASP A 319 -11.76 3.15 14.26
CA ASP A 319 -12.51 1.90 14.39
C ASP A 319 -12.31 1.00 13.15
N GLY A 320 -12.31 -0.32 13.36
CA GLY A 320 -12.09 -1.33 12.34
C GLY A 320 -13.09 -1.25 11.18
N ALA A 321 -14.35 -0.89 11.46
CA ALA A 321 -15.36 -0.68 10.42
C ALA A 321 -14.99 0.50 9.48
N LYS A 322 -14.46 1.60 10.03
CA LYS A 322 -13.98 2.74 9.22
C LYS A 322 -12.78 2.35 8.36
N ILE A 323 -11.86 1.54 8.89
CA ILE A 323 -10.71 1.04 8.13
C ILE A 323 -11.18 0.17 6.97
N ARG A 324 -12.06 -0.82 7.22
CA ARG A 324 -12.65 -1.68 6.18
C ARG A 324 -13.34 -0.87 5.09
N ARG A 325 -14.14 0.12 5.47
CA ARG A 325 -14.78 1.05 4.54
C ARG A 325 -13.77 1.82 3.68
N LEU A 326 -12.69 2.34 4.28
CA LEU A 326 -11.63 3.02 3.52
C LEU A 326 -10.94 2.07 2.53
N GLN A 327 -10.70 0.82 2.92
CA GLN A 327 -10.13 -0.20 2.03
C GLN A 327 -11.06 -0.49 0.84
N ASP A 328 -12.37 -0.62 1.06
CA ASP A 328 -13.36 -0.81 -0.01
C ASP A 328 -13.42 0.38 -0.96
N LEU A 329 -13.30 1.61 -0.44
CA LEU A 329 -13.22 2.81 -1.27
C LEU A 329 -11.94 2.85 -2.13
N VAL A 330 -10.81 2.37 -1.60
CA VAL A 330 -9.58 2.20 -2.39
C VAL A 330 -9.78 1.18 -3.52
N LEU A 331 -10.39 0.03 -3.23
CA LEU A 331 -10.68 -1.00 -4.23
C LEU A 331 -11.61 -0.49 -5.33
N THR A 332 -12.71 0.18 -4.95
CA THR A 332 -13.64 0.82 -5.87
C THR A 332 -12.91 1.82 -6.78
N ARG A 333 -11.94 2.54 -6.24
CA ARG A 333 -11.16 3.52 -7.00
C ARG A 333 -10.20 2.85 -7.98
N VAL A 334 -9.57 1.74 -7.59
CA VAL A 334 -8.73 0.93 -8.50
C VAL A 334 -9.56 0.41 -9.67
N GLU A 335 -10.73 -0.17 -9.40
CA GLU A 335 -11.65 -0.68 -10.43
C GLU A 335 -12.05 0.41 -11.42
N ARG A 336 -12.48 1.58 -10.92
CA ARG A 336 -12.85 2.73 -11.77
C ARG A 336 -11.69 3.24 -12.61
N LEU A 337 -10.47 3.28 -12.08
CA LEU A 337 -9.29 3.70 -12.83
C LEU A 337 -8.89 2.67 -13.89
N ALA A 338 -9.08 1.37 -13.62
CA ALA A 338 -8.87 0.31 -14.58
C ALA A 338 -9.87 0.40 -15.74
N GLY A 339 -11.16 0.67 -15.44
CA GLY A 339 -12.20 0.93 -16.44
C GLY A 339 -11.91 2.13 -17.35
N ARG A 340 -11.12 3.10 -16.87
CA ARG A 340 -10.68 4.29 -17.63
C ARG A 340 -9.30 4.13 -18.29
N GLY A 341 -8.68 2.96 -18.17
CA GLY A 341 -7.32 2.69 -18.69
C GLY A 341 -6.20 3.49 -18.01
N LYS A 342 -6.44 4.05 -16.82
CA LYS A 342 -5.41 4.73 -16.00
C LYS A 342 -4.64 3.76 -15.11
N VAL A 343 -5.25 2.64 -14.80
CA VAL A 343 -4.67 1.43 -14.23
C VAL A 343 -4.85 0.32 -15.28
N ASN A 344 -3.97 -0.68 -15.30
CA ASN A 344 -3.99 -1.74 -16.30
C ASN A 344 -5.36 -2.44 -16.31
N PRO A 345 -6.08 -2.45 -17.45
CA PRO A 345 -7.40 -3.07 -17.55
C PRO A 345 -7.42 -4.57 -17.22
N ARG A 346 -6.27 -5.26 -17.16
CA ARG A 346 -6.18 -6.66 -16.71
C ARG A 346 -6.84 -6.88 -15.36
N PHE A 347 -6.82 -5.88 -14.47
CA PHE A 347 -7.39 -6.00 -13.13
C PHE A 347 -8.93 -6.11 -13.17
N LEU A 348 -9.59 -5.66 -14.24
CA LEU A 348 -11.04 -5.86 -14.42
C LEU A 348 -11.43 -7.33 -14.64
N LYS A 349 -10.46 -8.21 -14.94
CA LYS A 349 -10.70 -9.65 -15.04
C LYS A 349 -10.73 -10.33 -13.66
N PHE A 350 -10.28 -9.64 -12.61
CA PHE A 350 -10.28 -10.15 -11.26
C PHE A 350 -11.62 -9.88 -10.60
N GLN A 351 -11.99 -10.73 -9.65
CA GLN A 351 -13.17 -10.49 -8.81
C GLN A 351 -12.75 -9.64 -7.61
N PHE A 352 -13.18 -8.38 -7.57
CA PHE A 352 -12.90 -7.50 -6.43
C PHE A 352 -13.65 -7.99 -5.19
N CYS A 353 -12.91 -8.17 -4.09
CA CYS A 353 -13.45 -8.64 -2.82
C CYS A 353 -13.49 -7.49 -1.83
N TYR A 354 -14.69 -7.05 -1.54
CA TYR A 354 -15.02 -5.99 -0.57
C TYR A 354 -15.34 -6.60 0.80
N TRP A 355 -15.11 -5.85 1.87
CA TRP A 355 -15.58 -6.26 3.20
C TRP A 355 -17.11 -6.19 3.30
N GLY A 356 -17.73 -5.24 2.60
CA GLY A 356 -19.17 -5.02 2.62
C GLY A 356 -19.58 -4.02 3.72
N GLU A 357 -20.82 -3.54 3.65
CA GLU A 357 -21.44 -2.81 4.75
C GLU A 357 -21.88 -3.85 5.78
N GLU A 358 -21.09 -4.06 6.85
CA GLU A 358 -21.65 -4.65 8.06
C GLU A 358 -22.73 -3.69 8.55
N GLU A 359 -24.00 -4.03 8.33
CA GLU A 359 -25.09 -3.40 9.06
C GLU A 359 -24.78 -3.55 10.55
N ASP A 360 -24.74 -2.42 11.24
CA ASP A 360 -24.58 -2.34 12.68
C ASP A 360 -25.55 -3.33 13.34
N PRO A 361 -25.08 -4.36 14.06
CA PRO A 361 -25.98 -5.29 14.74
C PRO A 361 -26.83 -4.61 15.82
N GLY A 362 -26.58 -3.33 16.12
CA GLY A 362 -27.42 -2.47 16.96
C GLY A 362 -28.60 -1.78 16.28
N ALA A 363 -28.77 -1.90 14.95
CA ALA A 363 -29.89 -1.33 14.22
C ALA A 363 -31.03 -2.35 14.00
N GLN A 364 -31.34 -3.18 15.00
CA GLN A 364 -32.62 -3.86 15.03
C GLN A 364 -33.69 -2.88 15.54
N ALA A 365 -34.55 -2.49 14.60
CA ALA A 365 -35.92 -2.01 14.78
C ALA A 365 -36.26 -1.52 16.20
N SER A 366 -36.19 -0.21 16.41
CA SER A 366 -37.16 0.43 17.30
C SER A 366 -38.54 0.18 16.69
N GLU A 367 -39.24 -0.82 17.21
CA GLU A 367 -40.67 -0.99 16.98
C GLU A 367 -41.36 0.36 17.24
N PRO A 368 -42.27 0.81 16.38
CA PRO A 368 -43.02 2.02 16.65
C PRO A 368 -43.85 1.78 17.91
N MET A 369 -43.65 2.62 18.93
CA MET A 369 -44.57 2.70 20.05
C MET A 369 -45.95 3.05 19.49
N ASP A 370 -46.88 2.14 19.73
CA ASP A 370 -48.29 2.27 19.43
C ASP A 370 -48.91 3.29 20.40
N ASP A 371 -48.94 4.54 19.97
CA ASP A 371 -49.65 5.63 20.65
C ASP A 371 -51.15 5.50 20.34
N GLY A 372 -51.84 4.64 21.08
CA GLY A 372 -53.29 4.41 20.96
C GLY A 372 -54.08 4.88 22.19
N GLU A 373 -54.19 6.19 22.41
CA GLU A 373 -55.24 6.75 23.27
C GLU A 373 -56.54 6.95 22.49
N GLY A 374 -57.59 6.25 22.93
CA GLY A 374 -58.94 6.83 23.06
C GLY A 374 -59.90 6.66 21.89
N GLU A 375 -60.87 5.75 22.06
CA GLU A 375 -62.25 6.03 21.67
C GLU A 375 -63.23 5.38 22.67
N LEU A 376 -63.99 6.26 23.32
CA LEU A 376 -65.16 5.96 24.14
C LEU A 376 -66.30 5.45 23.25
N HIS A 377 -66.97 4.38 23.66
CA HIS A 377 -68.43 4.31 23.49
C HIS A 377 -69.07 3.44 24.57
N GLU A 378 -70.19 3.98 25.06
CA GLU A 378 -71.00 3.55 26.20
C GLU A 378 -71.89 2.31 25.93
N ALA A 379 -72.24 1.68 27.05
CA ALA A 379 -73.54 1.09 27.42
C ALA A 379 -74.02 -0.26 26.82
N GLU A 380 -74.37 -1.15 27.77
CA GLU A 380 -75.55 -2.02 27.91
C GLU A 380 -75.08 -3.38 28.50
N ASP A 381 -75.20 -3.60 29.81
CA ASP A 381 -76.37 -4.05 30.60
C ASP A 381 -76.70 -5.55 30.43
N GLU A 382 -77.04 -6.19 31.56
CA GLU A 382 -77.48 -7.59 31.76
C GLU A 382 -76.39 -8.69 31.59
N GLY A 383 -76.17 -9.68 32.47
CA GLY A 383 -76.89 -10.26 33.59
C GLY A 383 -76.48 -11.74 33.70
N TYR A 384 -76.55 -12.30 34.92
CA TYR A 384 -76.41 -13.72 35.32
C TYR A 384 -75.02 -14.35 35.52
N GLY A 385 -74.76 -14.71 36.78
CA GLY A 385 -73.74 -15.67 37.21
C GLY A 385 -73.29 -15.47 38.64
#